data_AF-K8XZ72-F1
#
_entry.id   AF-K8XZ72-F1
#
_cell.length_a   1.000
_cell.length_b   1.000
_cell.length_c   1.000
_cell.angle_alpha   90.00
_cell.angle_beta   90.00
_cell.angle_gamma   90.00
#
_symmetry.space_group_name_H-M   'P 1'
#
loop_
_entity.id
_entity.type
_entity.pdbx_description
1 polymer ?
#
loop_
_entity_poly.entity_id
_entity_poly.type
_entity_poly.pdbx_seq_one_letter_code
_entity_poly.pdbx_strand_id
1 'polypeptide(L)'
;MSLGIIAGLLLGFFCYLPAVLLWQHYGGVPQPRVYPHGSFTSFGPDPPPASYWVSWAAPAVVVVACGLMTVPWRPARQFALPLVCAFLPMAAMVAWFFISMELFFTPD
;
A
#
# COMPACT_ATOMS: atom_id res chain seq x y z
N MET A 1 -22.79 0.00 7.95
CA MET A 1 -21.66 -0.95 7.90
C MET A 1 -21.19 -1.22 6.46
N SER A 2 -22.08 -1.56 5.52
CA SER A 2 -21.72 -1.84 4.12
C SER A 2 -20.95 -0.73 3.41
N LEU A 3 -21.34 0.54 3.58
CA LEU A 3 -20.67 1.68 2.95
C LEU A 3 -19.20 1.84 3.34
N GLY A 4 -18.84 1.62 4.60
CA GLY A 4 -17.46 1.71 5.06
C GLY A 4 -16.59 0.62 4.45
N ILE A 5 -17.11 -0.60 4.37
CA ILE A 5 -16.41 -1.73 3.74
C ILE A 5 -16.20 -1.46 2.25
N ILE A 6 -17.25 -1.07 1.53
CA ILE A 6 -17.18 -0.76 0.09
C ILE A 6 -16.16 0.36 -0.14
N ALA A 7 -16.22 1.44 0.64
CA ALA A 7 -15.27 2.53 0.55
C ALA A 7 -13.82 2.08 0.82
N GLY A 8 -13.61 1.24 1.84
CA GLY A 8 -12.28 0.71 2.18
C GLY A 8 -11.71 -0.19 1.08
N LEU A 9 -12.53 -1.05 0.48
CA LEU A 9 -12.15 -1.90 -0.65
C LEU A 9 -11.79 -1.06 -1.89
N LEU A 10 -12.65 -0.10 -2.25
CA LEU A 10 -12.42 0.77 -3.40
C LEU A 10 -11.17 1.63 -3.20
N LEU A 11 -10.98 2.20 -2.00
CA LEU A 11 -9.80 2.99 -1.65
C LEU A 11 -8.53 2.14 -1.72
N GLY A 12 -8.58 0.91 -1.19
CA GLY A 12 -7.45 -0.01 -1.22
C GLY A 12 -7.08 -0.46 -2.63
N PHE A 13 -8.07 -0.74 -3.48
CA PHE A 13 -7.81 -1.21 -4.85
C PHE A 13 -7.40 -0.09 -5.79
N PHE A 14 -8.12 1.04 -5.80
CA PHE A 14 -7.90 2.11 -6.78
C PHE A 14 -6.91 3.19 -6.32
N CYS A 15 -6.82 3.46 -5.01
CA CYS A 15 -6.10 4.64 -4.52
C CYS A 15 -4.80 4.31 -3.79
N TYR A 16 -4.64 3.10 -3.23
CA TYR A 16 -3.43 2.74 -2.49
C TYR A 16 -2.17 2.82 -3.36
N LEU A 17 -2.17 2.17 -4.53
CA LEU A 17 -1.00 2.18 -5.41
C LEU A 17 -0.65 3.60 -5.90
N PRO A 18 -1.59 4.43 -6.43
CA PRO A 18 -1.28 5.82 -6.74
C PRO A 18 -0.72 6.61 -5.55
N ALA A 19 -1.22 6.37 -4.33
CA ALA A 19 -0.72 7.02 -3.13
C ALA A 19 0.73 6.58 -2.79
N VAL A 20 1.06 5.29 -2.95
CA VAL A 20 2.43 4.78 -2.82
C VAL A 20 3.34 5.43 -3.86
N LEU A 21 2.93 5.47 -5.13
CA LEU A 21 3.72 6.06 -6.21
C LEU A 21 3.97 7.56 -5.99
N LEU A 22 2.97 8.28 -5.48
CA LEU A 22 3.10 9.69 -5.10
C LEU A 22 4.09 9.84 -3.93
N TRP A 23 4.00 8.98 -2.92
CA TRP A 23 4.92 8.97 -1.79
C TRP A 23 6.36 8.72 -2.23
N GLN A 24 6.56 7.75 -3.11
CA GLN A 24 7.88 7.42 -3.68
C GLN A 24 8.43 8.55 -4.54
N HIS A 25 7.56 9.21 -5.33
CA HIS A 25 7.95 10.36 -6.14
C HIS A 25 8.51 11.50 -5.30
N TYR A 26 7.81 11.89 -4.23
CA TYR A 26 8.28 12.95 -3.34
C TYR A 26 9.41 12.50 -2.39
N GLY A 27 9.45 11.23 -2.03
CA GLY A 27 10.48 10.64 -1.17
C GLY A 27 11.79 10.31 -1.88
N GLY A 28 11.88 10.53 -3.20
CA GLY A 28 13.06 10.15 -4.00
C GLY A 28 13.31 8.64 -4.00
N VAL A 29 12.28 7.83 -3.75
CA VAL A 29 12.38 6.37 -3.71
C VAL A 29 12.14 5.84 -5.14
N PRO A 30 12.93 4.85 -5.61
CA PRO A 30 12.69 4.21 -6.90
C PRO A 30 11.25 3.68 -6.99
N GLN A 31 10.56 4.02 -8.08
CA GLN A 31 9.19 3.57 -8.32
C GLN A 31 9.15 2.13 -8.88
N PRO A 32 8.08 1.39 -8.58
CA PRO A 32 7.74 0.13 -9.21
C PRO A 32 7.87 0.18 -10.74
N ARG A 33 8.63 -0.74 -11.31
CA ARG A 33 8.67 -0.91 -12.77
C ARG A 33 7.41 -1.64 -13.21
N VAL A 34 6.69 -1.06 -14.18
CA VAL A 34 5.44 -1.62 -14.72
C VAL A 34 5.70 -2.87 -15.57
N TYR A 35 6.92 -3.05 -16.08
CA TYR A 35 7.32 -4.19 -16.88
C TYR A 35 8.39 -5.04 -16.19
N PRO A 36 8.09 -6.33 -15.90
CA PRO A 36 9.11 -7.27 -15.52
C PRO A 36 10.03 -7.54 -16.73
N HIS A 37 11.33 -7.29 -16.57
CA HIS A 37 12.34 -7.67 -17.54
C HIS A 37 13.35 -8.57 -16.82
N GLY A 38 13.02 -9.86 -16.68
CA GLY A 38 13.88 -10.83 -16.00
C GLY A 38 13.21 -12.19 -15.82
N SER A 39 14.00 -13.22 -15.53
CA SER A 39 13.52 -14.54 -15.13
C SER A 39 13.31 -14.60 -13.61
N PHE A 40 12.39 -15.47 -13.16
CA PHE A 40 11.93 -15.66 -11.76
C PHE A 40 13.03 -16.05 -10.73
N THR A 41 14.31 -16.00 -11.11
CA THR A 41 15.41 -16.72 -10.47
C THR A 41 16.42 -15.83 -9.74
N SER A 42 16.29 -14.50 -9.78
CA SER A 42 17.29 -13.59 -9.23
C SER A 42 16.68 -12.73 -8.13
N PHE A 43 16.88 -13.12 -6.87
CA PHE A 43 16.88 -12.13 -5.79
C PHE A 43 18.15 -11.31 -6.00
N GLY A 44 18.01 -10.05 -6.42
CA GLY A 44 19.15 -9.15 -6.56
C GLY A 44 20.01 -9.17 -5.29
N PRO A 45 21.35 -9.04 -5.40
CA PRO A 45 22.28 -9.29 -4.31
C PRO A 45 22.13 -8.34 -3.11
N ASP A 46 21.40 -7.23 -3.26
CA ASP A 46 21.20 -6.24 -2.20
C ASP A 46 19.73 -6.15 -1.76
N PRO A 47 19.45 -6.24 -0.44
CA PRO A 47 18.10 -6.06 0.08
C PRO A 47 17.60 -4.62 -0.20
N PRO A 48 16.29 -4.43 -0.49
CA PRO A 48 15.76 -3.09 -0.72
C PRO A 48 16.02 -2.17 0.49
N PRO A 49 16.40 -0.90 0.26
CA PRO A 49 16.70 0.03 1.34
C PRO A 49 15.47 0.27 2.23
N ALA A 50 15.68 0.63 3.49
CA ALA A 50 14.58 0.88 4.45
C ALA A 50 13.53 1.90 3.94
N SER A 51 13.98 2.91 3.17
CA SER A 51 13.11 3.91 2.55
C SER A 51 12.08 3.30 1.58
N TYR A 52 12.44 2.21 0.90
CA TYR A 52 11.53 1.46 0.05
C TYR A 52 10.39 0.84 0.87
N TRP A 53 10.70 0.10 1.93
CA TRP A 53 9.70 -0.51 2.80
C TRP A 53 8.79 0.52 3.47
N VAL A 54 9.36 1.65 3.89
CA VAL A 54 8.61 2.78 4.45
C VAL A 54 7.65 3.36 3.41
N SER A 55 8.03 3.43 2.13
CA SER A 55 7.16 3.97 1.08
C SER A 55 5.88 3.14 0.87
N TRP A 56 5.94 1.82 1.09
CA TRP A 56 4.78 0.94 1.04
C TRP A 56 3.92 1.05 2.31
N ALA A 57 4.55 1.19 3.48
CA ALA A 57 3.84 1.28 4.74
C ALA A 57 3.18 2.66 4.97
N ALA A 58 3.82 3.75 4.54
CA ALA A 58 3.45 5.10 4.92
C ALA A 58 2.02 5.50 4.51
N PRO A 59 1.54 5.25 3.28
CA PRO A 59 0.15 5.55 2.92
C PRO A 59 -0.86 4.80 3.79
N ALA A 60 -0.58 3.55 4.14
CA ALA A 60 -1.45 2.76 5.01
C ALA A 60 -1.47 3.29 6.45
N VAL A 61 -0.32 3.69 6.98
CA VAL A 61 -0.21 4.31 8.31
C VAL A 61 -1.02 5.61 8.38
N VAL A 62 -0.98 6.44 7.33
CA VAL A 62 -1.78 7.67 7.25
C VAL A 62 -3.27 7.35 7.32
N VAL A 63 -3.75 6.38 6.53
CA VAL A 63 -5.18 5.99 6.55
C VAL A 63 -5.60 5.45 7.91
N VAL A 64 -4.77 4.61 8.55
CA VAL A 64 -5.03 4.09 9.89
C VAL A 64 -5.06 5.20 10.94
N ALA A 65 -4.07 6.09 10.93
CA ALA A 65 -3.99 7.22 11.86
C ALA A 65 -5.20 8.15 11.72
N CYS A 66 -5.57 8.52 10.49
CA CYS A 66 -6.78 9.28 10.21
C CYS A 66 -8.04 8.56 10.71
N GLY A 67 -8.15 7.25 10.47
CA GLY A 67 -9.25 6.45 10.99
C GLY A 67 -9.34 6.46 12.52
N LEU A 68 -8.20 6.31 13.20
CA LEU A 68 -8.11 6.33 14.67
C LEU A 68 -8.47 7.70 15.25
N MET A 69 -8.13 8.80 14.59
CA MET A 69 -8.52 10.15 15.02
C MET A 69 -10.04 10.33 15.07
N THR A 70 -10.80 9.57 14.28
CA THR A 70 -12.28 9.64 14.27
C THR A 70 -12.95 8.77 15.35
N VAL A 71 -12.20 7.95 16.08
CA VAL A 71 -12.71 7.03 17.11
C VAL A 71 -13.50 7.70 18.25
N PRO A 72 -13.16 8.91 18.73
CA PRO A 72 -13.95 9.59 19.76
C PRO A 72 -15.39 9.91 19.32
N TRP A 73 -15.63 10.04 18.00
CA TRP A 73 -16.91 10.45 17.45
C TRP A 73 -17.74 9.23 17.00
N ARG A 74 -18.83 8.91 17.71
CA ARG A 74 -19.61 7.67 17.52
C ARG A 74 -20.03 7.38 16.06
N PRO A 75 -20.67 8.29 15.30
CA PRO A 75 -21.08 7.98 13.93
C PRO A 75 -19.89 7.91 12.96
N ALA A 76 -18.82 8.68 13.17
CA ALA A 76 -17.61 8.60 12.35
C ALA A 76 -16.89 7.25 12.57
N ARG A 77 -16.80 6.80 13.82
CA ARG A 77 -16.26 5.49 14.18
C ARG A 77 -16.99 4.31 13.50
N GLN A 78 -18.31 4.38 13.38
CA GLN A 78 -19.11 3.34 12.71
C GLN A 78 -18.82 3.22 11.21
N PHE A 79 -18.25 4.26 10.61
CA PHE A 79 -17.80 4.28 9.23
C PHE A 79 -16.30 3.98 9.09
N ALA A 80 -15.47 4.62 9.91
CA ALA A 80 -14.01 4.55 9.82
C ALA A 80 -13.45 3.17 10.19
N LEU A 81 -13.99 2.50 11.21
CA LEU A 81 -13.54 1.15 11.58
C LEU A 81 -13.71 0.14 10.44
N PRO A 82 -14.92 -0.06 9.86
CA PRO A 82 -15.06 -0.99 8.74
C PRO A 82 -14.27 -0.56 7.50
N LEU A 83 -14.08 0.74 7.28
CA LEU A 83 -13.22 1.25 6.21
C LEU A 83 -11.77 0.81 6.41
N VAL A 84 -11.18 1.06 7.58
CA VAL A 84 -9.79 0.69 7.88
C VAL A 84 -9.62 -0.82 7.84
N CYS A 85 -10.57 -1.59 8.41
CA CYS A 85 -10.52 -3.05 8.38
C CYS A 85 -10.61 -3.64 6.97
N ALA A 86 -11.33 -2.99 6.04
CA ALA A 86 -11.41 -3.44 4.65
C ALA A 86 -10.23 -2.94 3.80
N PHE A 87 -9.75 -1.73 4.07
CA PHE A 87 -8.62 -1.11 3.36
C PHE A 87 -7.31 -1.84 3.63
N LEU A 88 -6.99 -2.16 4.89
CA LEU A 88 -5.73 -2.80 5.29
C LEU A 88 -5.39 -4.09 4.52
N PRO A 89 -6.27 -5.11 4.46
CA PRO A 89 -5.97 -6.33 3.71
C PRO A 89 -5.85 -6.06 2.20
N MET A 90 -6.63 -5.13 1.66
CA MET A 90 -6.57 -4.77 0.24
C MET A 90 -5.24 -4.09 -0.10
N ALA A 91 -4.80 -3.12 0.72
CA ALA A 91 -3.51 -2.48 0.61
C ALA A 91 -2.36 -3.49 0.73
N ALA A 92 -2.45 -4.42 1.68
CA ALA A 92 -1.47 -5.49 1.85
C ALA A 92 -1.38 -6.41 0.63
N MET A 93 -2.52 -6.78 0.02
CA MET A 93 -2.53 -7.59 -1.20
C MET A 93 -1.89 -6.86 -2.38
N VAL A 94 -2.19 -5.56 -2.56
CA VAL A 94 -1.58 -4.74 -3.62
C VAL A 94 -0.08 -4.60 -3.40
N ALA A 95 0.36 -4.27 -2.18
CA ALA A 95 1.78 -4.18 -1.83
C ALA A 95 2.49 -5.52 -2.10
N TRP A 96 1.93 -6.62 -1.61
CA TRP A 96 2.47 -7.96 -1.83
C TRP A 96 2.65 -8.27 -3.31
N PHE A 97 1.63 -7.98 -4.13
CA PHE A 97 1.67 -8.24 -5.56
C PHE A 97 2.80 -7.46 -6.25
N PHE A 98 2.88 -6.15 -6.05
CA PHE A 98 3.88 -5.30 -6.72
C PHE A 98 5.31 -5.55 -6.22
N ILE A 99 5.50 -5.69 -4.90
CA ILE A 99 6.81 -6.03 -4.32
C ILE A 99 7.29 -7.39 -4.87
N SER A 100 6.40 -8.37 -4.99
CA SER A 100 6.73 -9.67 -5.59
C SER A 100 7.15 -9.50 -7.06
N MET A 101 6.38 -8.74 -7.85
CA MET A 101 6.71 -8.48 -9.26
C MET A 101 8.04 -7.75 -9.43
N GLU A 102 8.46 -6.93 -8.47
CA GLU A 102 9.78 -6.28 -8.50
C GLU A 102 10.90 -7.22 -8.09
N LEU A 103 10.75 -7.92 -6.96
CA LEU A 103 11.79 -8.79 -6.40
C LEU A 103 12.07 -10.02 -7.26
N PHE A 104 11.07 -10.57 -7.95
CA PHE A 104 11.22 -11.78 -8.76
C PHE A 104 11.60 -11.51 -10.22
N PHE A 105 11.56 -10.26 -10.68
CA PHE A 105 11.77 -9.94 -12.11
C PHE A 105 12.79 -8.81 -12.35
N THR A 106 13.66 -8.51 -11.39
CA THR A 106 14.82 -7.63 -11.59
C THR A 106 15.91 -8.32 -12.44
N PRO A 107 16.41 -7.68 -13.52
CA PRO A 107 17.56 -8.19 -14.27
C PRO A 107 18.87 -7.98 -13.49
N ASP A 108 19.81 -8.90 -13.71
CA ASP A 108 21.19 -8.88 -13.18
C ASP A 108 22.00 -7.66 -13.66
#